data_AF-A0A9R0PR51-F1
#
_entry.id   AF-A0A9R0PR51-F1
#
_cell.length_a   1.000
_cell.length_b   1.000
_cell.length_c   1.000
_cell.angle_alpha   90.00
_cell.angle_beta   90.00
_cell.angle_gamma   90.00
#
_symmetry.space_group_name_H-M   'P 1'
#
loop_
_entity.id
_entity.type
_entity.pdbx_description
1 polymer ?
#
loop_
_entity_poly.entity_id
_entity_poly.type
_entity_poly.pdbx_seq_one_letter_code
_entity_poly.pdbx_strand_id
1 'polypeptide(L)'
;MPAVMAGVDGGGRSLDCRSFWKAGASEGPSAPIREFHDALETGDFDRARVHPKFLHTNATSHKWAFGAISELLDNAVDEICNGATFIKVDKSTNTKDNSPMLVFQDDGGGMDPEGVRQCMSLGFSTKKSKTTIGQYGNGFKTSTMRLGADAIVFTRAIRESKVTLSIGLLSYTFLRRTMKDDIVVPMLDFEVQDGQIAPLVYGSQGDWDSSLKIILDWSPFSSMEELLQQFEDMDSHGTKVVIYNLWMNDDGLLELDFDDDDEDILLRDQGQNSGASTKIQKEIIQQHISHRLRFSLRVSVKVDIGFAKEAPVLGIFGINVYHKNRLIMPFWKVLQEASSRGRSVIGVLEANFIEPAHDKQDFERTPLFIRLETKLKQIIVDYWKEKCHLIGYQPIDPKLRSQYKAALKDSGGPSVKIRHEASTAQKTGGHLSNLLPQTYDDEAAFRLTANRAGSALHSSGQGSMDSAGLEEIW
;
A
#
# COMPACT_ATOMS: atom_id res chain seq x y z
N MET A 1 50.55 31.71 28.28
CA MET A 1 49.40 32.55 28.67
C MET A 1 49.02 33.44 27.50
N PRO A 2 47.72 33.64 27.24
CA PRO A 2 47.12 33.20 25.98
C PRO A 2 46.28 34.25 25.24
N ALA A 3 45.89 33.97 24.00
CA ALA A 3 44.65 34.47 23.38
C ALA A 3 44.16 33.44 22.34
N VAL A 4 43.30 32.50 22.75
CA VAL A 4 41.82 32.50 22.66
C VAL A 4 41.34 31.78 21.40
N MET A 5 40.76 30.60 21.65
CA MET A 5 39.99 29.80 20.69
C MET A 5 38.72 30.55 20.25
N ALA A 6 38.33 30.38 18.99
CA ALA A 6 36.96 30.59 18.55
C ALA A 6 36.47 29.28 17.89
N GLY A 7 35.31 28.83 18.35
CA GLY A 7 34.77 27.48 18.16
C GLY A 7 34.42 27.13 16.72
N VAL A 8 34.55 25.83 16.45
CA VAL A 8 33.93 25.18 15.30
C VAL A 8 32.49 24.88 15.71
N ASP A 9 31.56 25.66 15.17
CA ASP A 9 30.12 25.41 15.27
C ASP A 9 29.78 24.11 14.54
N GLY A 10 28.99 23.26 15.22
CA GLY A 10 28.44 22.03 14.69
C GLY A 10 27.40 22.32 13.61
N GLY A 11 27.84 22.44 12.37
CA GLY A 11 26.95 22.48 11.20
C GLY A 11 26.24 21.14 11.01
N GLY A 12 24.93 21.13 11.19
CA GLY A 12 24.07 19.95 11.07
C GLY A 12 24.26 19.19 9.75
N ARG A 13 24.35 17.86 9.85
CA ARG A 13 24.54 16.93 8.74
C ARG A 13 23.25 16.73 7.91
N SER A 14 22.59 17.79 7.44
CA SER A 14 21.35 17.70 6.64
C SER A 14 21.59 17.70 5.13
N LEU A 15 20.95 16.77 4.38
CA LEU A 15 20.92 16.75 2.90
C LEU A 15 20.64 18.16 2.31
N ASP A 16 21.36 18.52 1.24
CA ASP A 16 21.21 19.82 0.55
C ASP A 16 19.83 19.99 -0.12
N CYS A 17 19.08 18.90 -0.32
CA CYS A 17 17.71 18.91 -0.84
C CYS A 17 16.88 17.80 -0.19
N ARG A 18 15.84 18.19 0.56
CA ARG A 18 14.84 17.28 1.17
C ARG A 18 13.51 17.26 0.41
N SER A 19 13.49 17.73 -0.84
CA SER A 19 12.33 17.60 -1.73
C SER A 19 12.49 16.36 -2.59
N PHE A 20 11.55 15.42 -2.48
CA PHE A 20 11.57 14.17 -3.25
C PHE A 20 11.72 14.49 -4.75
N TRP A 21 10.81 15.26 -5.34
CA TRP A 21 10.82 15.54 -6.78
C TRP A 21 12.05 16.28 -7.31
N LYS A 22 12.85 16.91 -6.43
CA LYS A 22 14.05 17.67 -6.80
C LYS A 22 15.35 16.89 -6.53
N ALA A 23 15.32 15.86 -5.68
CA ALA A 23 16.51 15.13 -5.25
C ALA A 23 17.23 14.35 -6.38
N GLY A 24 16.52 14.05 -7.49
CA GLY A 24 17.08 13.43 -8.69
C GLY A 24 17.84 14.37 -9.63
N ALA A 25 17.60 15.68 -9.54
CA ALA A 25 18.09 16.67 -10.50
C ALA A 25 19.45 17.29 -10.15
N SER A 26 20.01 17.02 -8.96
CA SER A 26 21.28 17.61 -8.54
C SER A 26 22.47 17.02 -9.31
N GLU A 27 23.11 17.85 -10.14
CA GLU A 27 24.46 17.61 -10.68
C GLU A 27 25.48 17.92 -9.59
N GLY A 28 26.10 16.88 -9.03
CA GLY A 28 27.30 17.05 -8.20
C GLY A 28 28.54 17.16 -9.09
N PRO A 29 29.61 17.84 -8.65
CA PRO A 29 30.86 17.87 -9.39
C PRO A 29 31.39 16.44 -9.59
N SER A 30 31.88 16.15 -10.79
CA SER A 30 32.45 14.86 -11.16
C SER A 30 33.63 14.50 -10.26
N ALA A 31 33.60 13.29 -9.69
CA ALA A 31 34.71 12.75 -8.91
C ALA A 31 35.90 12.40 -9.85
N PRO A 32 37.15 12.50 -9.37
CA PRO A 32 38.30 12.10 -10.16
C PRO A 32 38.33 10.58 -10.35
N ILE A 33 38.65 10.17 -11.59
CA ILE A 33 38.82 8.77 -12.01
C ILE A 33 39.91 8.12 -11.15
N ARG A 34 39.59 7.01 -10.46
CA ARG A 34 40.58 6.14 -9.82
C ARG A 34 40.67 4.82 -10.57
N GLU A 35 41.91 4.42 -10.86
CA GLU A 35 42.28 3.13 -11.42
C GLU A 35 42.00 2.02 -10.39
N PHE A 36 41.20 1.03 -10.78
CA PHE A 36 40.89 -0.15 -9.97
C PHE A 36 42.07 -1.13 -10.05
N HIS A 37 42.66 -1.43 -8.90
CA HIS A 37 43.35 -2.70 -8.66
C HIS A 37 42.53 -3.47 -7.64
N ASP A 38 41.82 -4.50 -8.08
CA ASP A 38 41.80 -5.76 -7.34
C ASP A 38 41.49 -6.92 -8.28
N ALA A 39 42.30 -7.97 -8.16
CA ALA A 39 42.33 -9.10 -9.07
C ALA A 39 41.83 -10.37 -8.37
N LEU A 40 41.05 -11.17 -9.12
CA LEU A 40 40.60 -12.56 -8.90
C LEU A 40 39.51 -12.74 -7.81
N GLU A 41 38.36 -13.40 -8.00
CA GLU A 41 37.84 -14.28 -9.06
C GLU A 41 36.31 -14.44 -8.88
N THR A 42 35.51 -14.24 -9.94
CA THR A 42 34.38 -15.09 -10.40
C THR A 42 33.53 -14.35 -11.46
N GLY A 43 33.87 -14.61 -12.72
CA GLY A 43 33.03 -14.32 -13.90
C GLY A 43 33.41 -13.05 -14.65
N ASP A 44 34.11 -13.22 -15.77
CA ASP A 44 34.58 -12.23 -16.74
C ASP A 44 33.43 -11.62 -17.58
N PHE A 45 32.41 -11.10 -16.89
CA PHE A 45 31.31 -10.36 -17.48
C PHE A 45 31.06 -9.09 -16.67
N ASP A 46 30.99 -7.95 -17.36
CA ASP A 46 30.58 -6.70 -16.75
C ASP A 46 29.20 -6.86 -16.11
N ARG A 47 29.14 -6.73 -14.78
CA ARG A 47 27.86 -6.75 -14.06
C ARG A 47 27.17 -5.42 -14.24
N ALA A 48 25.85 -5.44 -14.43
CA ALA A 48 25.06 -4.22 -14.46
C ALA A 48 25.22 -3.48 -13.12
N ARG A 49 25.81 -2.29 -13.17
CA ARG A 49 25.97 -1.40 -12.02
C ARG A 49 24.76 -0.50 -11.87
N VAL A 50 24.33 -0.30 -10.64
CA VAL A 50 23.18 0.55 -10.33
C VAL A 50 23.67 1.76 -9.55
N HIS A 51 23.68 2.91 -10.22
CA HIS A 51 24.07 4.17 -9.60
C HIS A 51 23.06 4.57 -8.51
N PRO A 52 23.47 5.15 -7.35
CA PRO A 52 22.56 5.50 -6.26
C PRO A 52 21.36 6.37 -6.64
N LYS A 53 21.48 7.21 -7.68
CA LYS A 53 20.34 7.98 -8.24
C LYS A 53 19.16 7.08 -8.65
N PHE A 54 19.41 5.82 -8.99
CA PHE A 54 18.36 4.87 -9.34
C PHE A 54 17.40 4.61 -8.17
N LEU A 55 17.86 4.61 -6.91
CA LEU A 55 16.97 4.44 -5.75
C LEU A 55 15.86 5.50 -5.75
N HIS A 56 16.24 6.74 -6.03
CA HIS A 56 15.32 7.85 -6.15
C HIS A 56 14.43 7.74 -7.40
N THR A 57 15.00 7.49 -8.59
CA THR A 57 14.22 7.33 -9.83
C THR A 57 13.20 6.19 -9.73
N ASN A 58 13.57 5.07 -9.12
CA ASN A 58 12.72 3.89 -8.95
C ASN A 58 11.57 4.17 -7.97
N ALA A 59 11.80 4.98 -6.93
CA ALA A 59 10.77 5.43 -6.00
C ALA A 59 9.71 6.34 -6.65
N THR A 60 10.00 6.99 -7.78
CA THR A 60 9.02 7.87 -8.48
C THR A 60 7.79 7.13 -9.02
N SER A 61 7.82 5.79 -8.99
CA SER A 61 6.66 4.95 -9.25
C SER A 61 5.51 5.25 -8.28
N HIS A 62 5.79 5.51 -7.01
CA HIS A 62 4.77 5.87 -6.03
C HIS A 62 4.39 7.35 -6.13
N LYS A 63 3.22 7.63 -6.68
CA LYS A 63 2.68 8.99 -6.72
C LYS A 63 2.22 9.48 -5.34
N TRP A 64 1.70 8.58 -4.51
CA TRP A 64 1.12 8.89 -3.18
C TRP A 64 1.88 8.15 -2.07
N ALA A 65 2.15 8.82 -0.95
CA ALA A 65 2.87 8.23 0.19
C ALA A 65 2.15 6.99 0.77
N PHE A 66 0.81 6.99 0.85
CA PHE A 66 0.06 5.81 1.31
C PHE A 66 0.22 4.58 0.42
N GLY A 67 0.51 4.76 -0.87
CA GLY A 67 0.85 3.65 -1.76
C GLY A 67 2.13 2.94 -1.31
N ALA A 68 3.15 3.73 -0.93
CA ALA A 68 4.41 3.21 -0.38
C ALA A 68 4.22 2.59 1.02
N ILE A 69 3.45 3.23 1.90
CA ILE A 69 3.10 2.67 3.23
C ILE A 69 2.42 1.30 3.05
N SER A 70 1.46 1.21 2.12
CA SER A 70 0.75 -0.04 1.86
C SER A 70 1.65 -1.15 1.33
N GLU A 71 2.68 -0.85 0.53
CA GLU A 71 3.65 -1.84 0.07
C GLU A 71 4.50 -2.41 1.22
N LEU A 72 4.75 -1.63 2.27
CA LEU A 72 5.39 -2.13 3.49
C LEU A 72 4.42 -2.99 4.30
N LEU A 73 3.15 -2.59 4.39
CA LEU A 73 2.09 -3.43 4.99
C LEU A 73 1.94 -4.77 4.25
N ASP A 74 1.99 -4.77 2.92
CA ASP A 74 1.92 -5.99 2.09
C ASP A 74 2.99 -7.01 2.51
N ASN A 75 4.20 -6.55 2.85
CA ASN A 75 5.29 -7.44 3.26
C ASN A 75 5.02 -8.12 4.61
N ALA A 76 4.44 -7.40 5.57
CA ALA A 76 4.04 -7.98 6.86
C ALA A 76 2.81 -8.89 6.72
N VAL A 77 1.85 -8.53 5.87
CA VAL A 77 0.69 -9.39 5.57
C VAL A 77 1.12 -10.71 4.92
N ASP A 78 2.12 -10.67 4.03
CA ASP A 78 2.69 -11.88 3.45
C ASP A 78 3.32 -12.81 4.52
N GLU A 79 3.67 -12.31 5.70
CA GLU A 79 4.24 -13.08 6.83
C GLU A 79 3.18 -13.73 7.74
N ILE A 80 1.88 -13.60 7.44
CA ILE A 80 0.82 -14.32 8.18
C ILE A 80 1.05 -15.84 8.14
N CYS A 81 1.58 -16.37 7.03
CA CYS A 81 1.93 -17.79 6.93
C CYS A 81 3.10 -18.20 7.85
N ASN A 82 3.89 -17.22 8.30
CA ASN A 82 5.00 -17.39 9.22
C ASN A 82 4.65 -16.95 10.66
N GLY A 83 3.36 -16.74 10.96
CA GLY A 83 2.87 -16.46 12.31
C GLY A 83 2.67 -14.99 12.65
N ALA A 84 2.78 -14.06 11.69
CA ALA A 84 2.48 -12.65 11.95
C ALA A 84 1.03 -12.47 12.44
N THR A 85 0.84 -11.73 13.53
CA THR A 85 -0.47 -11.39 14.10
C THR A 85 -0.75 -9.90 14.06
N PHE A 86 0.28 -9.05 13.97
CA PHE A 86 0.10 -7.60 13.88
C PHE A 86 1.15 -6.91 13.03
N ILE A 87 0.83 -5.69 12.62
CA ILE A 87 1.79 -4.70 12.16
C ILE A 87 1.48 -3.36 12.83
N LYS A 88 2.50 -2.78 13.46
CA LYS A 88 2.47 -1.45 14.06
C LYS A 88 3.07 -0.46 13.07
N VAL A 89 2.34 0.62 12.78
CA VAL A 89 2.84 1.79 12.05
C VAL A 89 2.78 2.98 13.00
N ASP A 90 3.91 3.59 13.28
CA ASP A 90 4.00 4.61 14.35
C ASP A 90 5.05 5.67 14.02
N LYS A 91 4.92 6.83 14.66
CA LYS A 91 5.88 7.91 14.58
C LYS A 91 6.85 7.81 15.77
N SER A 92 8.14 7.86 15.46
CA SER A 92 9.20 8.00 16.46
C SER A 92 9.95 9.31 16.25
N THR A 93 10.72 9.74 17.25
CA THR A 93 11.54 10.94 17.18
C THR A 93 13.01 10.54 17.15
N ASN A 94 13.75 11.00 16.14
CA ASN A 94 15.19 10.81 16.06
C ASN A 94 15.86 11.62 17.18
N THR A 95 16.56 10.95 18.09
CA THR A 95 17.21 11.61 19.24
C THR A 95 18.41 12.47 18.83
N LYS A 96 19.00 12.25 17.64
CA LYS A 96 20.14 13.03 17.14
C LYS A 96 19.78 14.46 16.73
N ASP A 97 18.62 14.64 16.10
CA ASP A 97 18.22 15.91 15.50
C ASP A 97 16.76 16.31 15.74
N ASN A 98 16.03 15.53 16.56
CA ASN A 98 14.60 15.69 16.85
C ASN A 98 13.68 15.59 15.62
N SER A 99 14.18 15.08 14.49
CA SER A 99 13.35 14.87 13.30
C SER A 99 12.40 13.68 13.48
N PRO A 100 11.19 13.71 12.90
CA PRO A 100 10.29 12.57 12.94
C PRO A 100 10.80 11.43 12.06
N MET A 101 10.52 10.22 12.52
CA MET A 101 10.80 8.96 11.84
C MET A 101 9.51 8.15 11.77
N LEU A 102 9.36 7.38 10.69
CA LEU A 102 8.24 6.47 10.52
C LEU A 102 8.72 5.04 10.79
N VAL A 103 8.04 4.34 11.69
CA VAL A 103 8.39 3.00 12.15
C VAL A 103 7.32 2.01 11.71
N PHE A 104 7.74 0.93 11.08
CA PHE A 104 6.92 -0.25 10.78
C PHE A 104 7.48 -1.41 11.56
N GLN A 105 6.65 -2.10 12.34
CA GLN A 105 7.09 -3.26 13.11
C GLN A 105 6.05 -4.37 13.03
N ASP A 106 6.48 -5.54 12.58
CA ASP A 106 5.67 -6.76 12.55
C ASP A 106 6.31 -7.86 13.40
N ASP A 107 5.48 -8.81 13.83
CA ASP A 107 5.85 -10.05 14.53
C ASP A 107 5.91 -11.26 13.58
N GLY A 108 6.14 -11.02 12.28
CA GLY A 108 6.33 -12.07 11.29
C GLY A 108 7.58 -12.91 11.52
N GLY A 109 7.87 -13.85 10.61
CA GLY A 109 8.94 -14.84 10.79
C GLY A 109 10.36 -14.28 10.75
N GLY A 110 10.51 -12.98 10.51
CA GLY A 110 11.78 -12.26 10.34
C GLY A 110 12.62 -12.77 9.17
N MET A 111 13.78 -12.17 8.99
CA MET A 111 14.76 -12.56 7.97
C MET A 111 16.05 -13.01 8.64
N ASP A 112 16.61 -14.12 8.15
CA ASP A 112 17.98 -14.50 8.48
C ASP A 112 18.98 -13.59 7.72
N PRO A 113 20.30 -13.67 8.00
CA PRO A 113 21.29 -12.80 7.37
C PRO A 113 21.24 -12.79 5.85
N GLU A 114 20.96 -13.93 5.23
CA GLU A 114 20.83 -14.02 3.77
C GLU A 114 19.50 -13.42 3.27
N GLY A 115 18.40 -13.67 3.97
CA GLY A 115 17.09 -13.10 3.66
C GLY A 115 17.11 -11.57 3.67
N VAL A 116 17.77 -10.94 4.65
CA VAL A 116 17.87 -9.47 4.67
C VAL A 116 18.76 -8.93 3.56
N ARG A 117 19.85 -9.63 3.18
CA ARG A 117 20.68 -9.27 2.01
C ARG A 117 19.87 -9.32 0.72
N GLN A 118 19.04 -10.34 0.55
CA GLN A 118 18.11 -10.45 -0.58
C GLN A 118 17.05 -9.34 -0.55
N CYS A 119 16.52 -9.03 0.64
CA CYS A 119 15.58 -7.92 0.84
C CYS A 119 16.17 -6.57 0.43
N MET A 120 17.47 -6.35 0.67
CA MET A 120 18.19 -5.13 0.28
C MET A 120 18.61 -5.11 -1.19
N SER A 121 18.71 -6.26 -1.85
CA SER A 121 19.17 -6.40 -3.24
C SER A 121 18.04 -6.23 -4.25
N LEU A 122 18.23 -5.43 -5.30
CA LEU A 122 17.20 -5.19 -6.32
C LEU A 122 16.82 -6.47 -7.11
N GLY A 123 15.53 -6.68 -7.31
CA GLY A 123 15.00 -7.76 -8.18
C GLY A 123 15.01 -9.17 -7.56
N PHE A 124 15.39 -9.31 -6.29
CA PHE A 124 15.33 -10.59 -5.58
C PHE A 124 13.98 -10.77 -4.90
N SER A 125 13.28 -11.85 -5.28
CA SER A 125 12.08 -12.33 -4.59
C SER A 125 12.03 -13.85 -4.66
N THR A 126 11.95 -14.49 -3.50
CA THR A 126 11.68 -15.94 -3.37
C THR A 126 10.18 -16.25 -3.39
N LYS A 127 9.32 -15.22 -3.25
CA LYS A 127 7.86 -15.32 -3.22
C LYS A 127 7.32 -15.64 -4.62
N LYS A 128 7.14 -16.94 -4.90
CA LYS A 128 6.58 -17.47 -6.16
C LYS A 128 5.11 -17.88 -6.07
N SER A 129 4.48 -17.72 -4.90
CA SER A 129 3.09 -18.12 -4.70
C SER A 129 2.14 -17.20 -5.48
N LYS A 130 1.03 -17.76 -5.97
CA LYS A 130 -0.07 -16.98 -6.57
C LYS A 130 -0.78 -16.10 -5.55
N THR A 131 -0.62 -16.35 -4.25
CA THR A 131 -1.32 -15.66 -3.17
C THR A 131 -0.51 -14.53 -2.52
N THR A 132 0.81 -14.47 -2.73
CA THR A 132 1.66 -13.43 -2.14
C THR A 132 1.60 -12.15 -2.96
N ILE A 133 1.53 -11.01 -2.26
CA ILE A 133 1.39 -9.68 -2.87
C ILE A 133 2.74 -9.21 -3.44
N GLY A 134 3.83 -9.42 -2.69
CA GLY A 134 5.19 -9.07 -3.14
C GLY A 134 5.77 -10.08 -4.12
N GLN A 135 5.86 -9.74 -5.41
CA GLN A 135 6.39 -10.65 -6.45
C GLN A 135 7.67 -10.14 -7.12
N TYR A 136 7.84 -8.82 -7.20
CA TYR A 136 8.88 -8.19 -8.03
C TYR A 136 10.20 -7.92 -7.31
N GLY A 137 10.28 -8.11 -5.98
CA GLY A 137 11.51 -7.89 -5.22
C GLY A 137 11.97 -6.42 -5.15
N ASN A 138 11.07 -5.47 -5.43
CA ASN A 138 11.38 -4.04 -5.51
C ASN A 138 10.63 -3.18 -4.47
N GLY A 139 9.46 -3.65 -4.01
CA GLY A 139 8.52 -2.89 -3.19
C GLY A 139 9.13 -2.24 -1.94
N PHE A 140 9.97 -2.98 -1.20
CA PHE A 140 10.67 -2.43 -0.03
C PHE A 140 11.55 -1.23 -0.38
N LYS A 141 12.37 -1.32 -1.44
CA LYS A 141 13.30 -0.27 -1.83
C LYS A 141 12.56 0.95 -2.36
N THR A 142 11.55 0.75 -3.22
CA THR A 142 10.77 1.86 -3.79
C THR A 142 9.98 2.59 -2.72
N SER A 143 9.40 1.85 -1.77
CA SER A 143 8.54 2.41 -0.73
C SER A 143 9.34 3.18 0.31
N THR A 144 10.42 2.58 0.83
CA THR A 144 11.28 3.26 1.80
C THR A 144 11.88 4.54 1.22
N MET A 145 12.40 4.49 -0.01
CA MET A 145 12.97 5.64 -0.70
C MET A 145 11.93 6.69 -1.13
N ARG A 146 10.64 6.32 -1.20
CA ARG A 146 9.54 7.27 -1.43
C ARG A 146 9.14 8.02 -0.17
N LEU A 147 9.28 7.41 1.00
CA LEU A 147 8.85 7.97 2.28
C LEU A 147 9.96 8.80 2.93
N GLY A 148 11.21 8.36 2.83
CA GLY A 148 12.36 9.12 3.30
C GLY A 148 13.61 8.86 2.47
N ALA A 149 14.66 9.64 2.72
CA ALA A 149 15.94 9.44 2.06
C ALA A 149 16.68 8.21 2.60
N ASP A 150 16.39 7.79 3.83
CA ASP A 150 17.15 6.76 4.51
C ASP A 150 16.23 5.80 5.27
N ALA A 151 16.57 4.52 5.25
CA ALA A 151 15.88 3.49 6.00
C ALA A 151 16.86 2.51 6.63
N ILE A 152 16.60 2.13 7.87
CA ILE A 152 17.33 1.08 8.59
C ILE A 152 16.36 -0.03 8.98
N VAL A 153 16.78 -1.27 8.77
CA VAL A 153 16.00 -2.47 9.05
C VAL A 153 16.67 -3.23 10.17
N PHE A 154 15.87 -3.62 11.15
CA PHE A 154 16.21 -4.56 12.21
C PHE A 154 15.35 -5.78 12.01
N THR A 155 15.94 -6.97 12.02
CA THR A 155 15.17 -8.20 11.84
C THR A 155 15.75 -9.31 12.70
N ARG A 156 14.85 -10.07 13.34
CA ARG A 156 15.17 -11.20 14.17
C ARG A 156 14.49 -12.43 13.60
N ALA A 157 15.27 -13.47 13.34
CA ALA A 157 14.77 -14.72 12.79
C ALA A 157 15.26 -15.91 13.59
N ILE A 158 14.41 -16.94 13.63
CA ILE A 158 14.78 -18.25 14.14
C ILE A 158 14.75 -19.23 12.96
N ARG A 159 15.88 -19.84 12.64
CA ARG A 159 16.03 -20.85 11.58
C ARG A 159 16.85 -22.02 12.13
N GLU A 160 16.33 -23.24 12.02
CA GLU A 160 17.05 -24.46 12.45
C GLU A 160 17.60 -24.37 13.90
N SER A 161 16.85 -23.75 14.81
CA SER A 161 17.22 -23.47 16.22
C SER A 161 18.33 -22.42 16.43
N LYS A 162 18.75 -21.72 15.38
CA LYS A 162 19.63 -20.56 15.46
C LYS A 162 18.82 -19.28 15.49
N VAL A 163 19.12 -18.40 16.43
CA VAL A 163 18.53 -17.07 16.52
C VAL A 163 19.52 -16.07 15.95
N THR A 164 19.14 -15.38 14.89
CA THR A 164 19.96 -14.36 14.25
C THR A 164 19.32 -12.99 14.37
N LEU A 165 20.14 -11.98 14.62
CA LEU A 165 19.76 -10.57 14.57
C LEU A 165 20.51 -9.92 13.43
N SER A 166 19.81 -9.22 12.55
CA SER A 166 20.43 -8.54 11.43
C SER A 166 19.98 -7.09 11.34
N ILE A 167 20.93 -6.22 11.02
CA ILE A 167 20.73 -4.79 10.80
C ILE A 167 21.20 -4.45 9.40
N GLY A 168 20.37 -3.77 8.62
CA GLY A 168 20.74 -3.30 7.29
C GLY A 168 20.38 -1.84 7.06
N LEU A 169 21.30 -1.07 6.50
CA LEU A 169 21.13 0.36 6.25
C LEU A 169 21.05 0.68 4.76
N LEU A 170 19.88 1.11 4.29
CA LEU A 170 19.68 1.67 2.96
C LEU A 170 19.63 3.20 3.05
N SER A 171 20.78 3.86 2.90
CA SER A 171 20.91 5.30 3.08
C SER A 171 21.30 6.03 1.78
N TYR A 172 20.33 6.73 1.16
CA TYR A 172 20.62 7.60 0.03
C TYR A 172 21.56 8.74 0.44
N THR A 173 21.41 9.24 1.67
CA THR A 173 22.24 10.31 2.23
C THR A 173 23.72 9.91 2.29
N PHE A 174 24.02 8.73 2.83
CA PHE A 174 25.36 8.17 2.86
C PHE A 174 25.94 8.03 1.45
N LEU A 175 25.18 7.40 0.54
CA LEU A 175 25.64 7.14 -0.83
C LEU A 175 25.96 8.43 -1.58
N ARG A 176 25.09 9.44 -1.47
CA ARG A 176 25.26 10.72 -2.16
C ARG A 176 26.38 11.55 -1.57
N ARG A 177 26.49 11.64 -0.25
CA ARG A 177 27.51 12.48 0.41
C ARG A 177 28.90 11.90 0.37
N THR A 178 29.01 10.57 0.31
CA THR A 178 30.29 9.90 0.09
C THR A 178 30.61 9.66 -1.39
N MET A 179 29.77 10.19 -2.29
CA MET A 179 29.94 10.15 -3.75
C MET A 179 30.19 8.72 -4.26
N LYS A 180 29.38 7.77 -3.78
CA LYS A 180 29.44 6.38 -4.25
C LYS A 180 28.89 6.28 -5.67
N ASP A 181 29.61 5.57 -6.51
CA ASP A 181 29.16 5.25 -7.88
C ASP A 181 28.23 4.03 -7.93
N ASP A 182 28.21 3.22 -6.87
CA ASP A 182 27.35 2.05 -6.69
C ASP A 182 26.54 2.14 -5.40
N ILE A 183 25.41 1.43 -5.37
CA ILE A 183 24.67 1.19 -4.15
C ILE A 183 25.44 0.21 -3.26
N VAL A 184 25.89 0.69 -2.10
CA VAL A 184 26.50 -0.10 -1.03
C VAL A 184 25.58 -0.07 0.18
N VAL A 185 25.25 -1.25 0.72
CA VAL A 185 24.35 -1.40 1.88
C VAL A 185 25.18 -1.96 3.05
N PRO A 186 25.50 -1.16 4.07
CA PRO A 186 26.12 -1.66 5.29
C PRO A 186 25.20 -2.63 6.02
N MET A 187 25.75 -3.76 6.45
CA MET A 187 25.04 -4.84 7.13
C MET A 187 25.79 -5.25 8.40
N LEU A 188 25.05 -5.54 9.47
CA LEU A 188 25.57 -6.18 10.68
C LEU A 188 24.72 -7.41 10.96
N ASP A 189 25.37 -8.53 11.18
CA ASP A 189 24.71 -9.76 11.57
C ASP A 189 25.25 -10.21 12.93
N PHE A 190 24.37 -10.81 13.72
CA PHE A 190 24.68 -11.38 15.02
C PHE A 190 23.99 -12.74 15.16
N GLU A 191 24.60 -13.63 15.95
CA GLU A 191 23.99 -14.88 16.39
C GLU A 191 23.84 -14.83 17.91
N VAL A 192 22.70 -15.29 18.42
CA VAL A 192 22.51 -15.47 19.85
C VAL A 192 22.97 -16.87 20.21
N GLN A 193 24.10 -16.98 20.91
CA GLN A 193 24.66 -18.23 21.41
C GLN A 193 24.67 -18.21 22.94
N ASP A 194 24.05 -19.21 23.58
CA ASP A 194 23.96 -19.32 25.05
C ASP A 194 23.45 -18.04 25.76
N GLY A 195 22.54 -17.31 25.10
CA GLY A 195 21.98 -16.05 25.60
C GLY A 195 22.88 -14.83 25.42
N GLN A 196 24.05 -14.97 24.79
CA GLN A 196 24.94 -13.87 24.42
C GLN A 196 24.82 -13.53 22.93
N ILE A 197 24.86 -12.24 22.61
CA ILE A 197 24.84 -11.76 21.23
C ILE A 197 26.28 -11.65 20.73
N ALA A 198 26.64 -12.49 19.74
CA ALA A 198 27.97 -12.50 19.13
C ALA A 198 27.90 -12.02 17.67
N PRO A 199 28.86 -11.20 17.19
CA PRO A 199 28.88 -10.75 15.81
C PRO A 199 29.16 -11.90 14.84
N LEU A 200 28.42 -11.96 13.73
CA LEU A 200 28.66 -12.86 12.61
C LEU A 200 29.47 -12.13 11.54
N VAL A 201 30.70 -12.60 11.30
CA VAL A 201 31.63 -12.00 10.34
C VAL A 201 31.80 -12.93 9.14
N TYR A 202 31.38 -12.49 7.96
CA TYR A 202 31.44 -13.28 6.71
C TYR A 202 32.71 -13.02 5.87
N GLY A 203 33.36 -11.88 6.09
CA GLY A 203 34.58 -11.47 5.41
C GLY A 203 35.71 -11.23 6.40
N SER A 204 36.23 -10.01 6.44
CA SER A 204 37.18 -9.59 7.47
C SER A 204 36.48 -8.87 8.63
N GLN A 205 37.11 -8.88 9.82
CA GLN A 205 36.66 -8.04 10.93
C GLN A 205 36.60 -6.55 10.53
N GLY A 206 37.50 -6.11 9.65
CA GLY A 206 37.52 -4.74 9.14
C GLY A 206 36.29 -4.36 8.32
N ASP A 207 35.69 -5.30 7.59
CA ASP A 207 34.46 -5.06 6.82
C ASP A 207 33.25 -4.88 7.75
N TRP A 208 33.21 -5.68 8.81
CA TRP A 208 32.18 -5.58 9.84
C TRP A 208 32.33 -4.26 10.62
N ASP A 209 33.55 -3.92 11.07
CA ASP A 209 33.84 -2.68 11.78
C ASP A 209 33.53 -1.44 10.91
N SER A 210 33.82 -1.51 9.61
CA SER A 210 33.49 -0.46 8.65
C SER A 210 31.98 -0.31 8.49
N SER A 211 31.23 -1.41 8.40
CA SER A 211 29.77 -1.40 8.32
C SER A 211 29.15 -0.83 9.59
N LEU A 212 29.66 -1.22 10.76
CA LEU A 212 29.25 -0.67 12.05
C LEU A 212 29.49 0.83 12.08
N LYS A 213 30.69 1.27 11.72
CA LYS A 213 31.02 2.69 11.68
C LYS A 213 30.07 3.48 10.80
N ILE A 214 29.76 2.98 9.60
CA ILE A 214 28.82 3.65 8.69
C ILE A 214 27.42 3.71 9.33
N ILE A 215 26.94 2.62 9.93
CA ILE A 215 25.63 2.61 10.58
C ILE A 215 25.57 3.63 11.73
N LEU A 216 26.59 3.69 12.59
CA LEU A 216 26.63 4.64 13.69
C LEU A 216 26.70 6.11 13.20
N ASP A 217 27.42 6.35 12.11
CA ASP A 217 27.59 7.70 11.55
C ASP A 217 26.36 8.23 10.82
N TRP A 218 25.60 7.34 10.16
CA TRP A 218 24.56 7.71 9.19
C TRP A 218 23.14 7.28 9.56
N SER A 219 22.96 6.40 10.55
CA SER A 219 21.65 6.06 11.11
C SER A 219 21.24 7.01 12.25
N PRO A 220 20.00 6.93 12.74
CA PRO A 220 19.56 7.64 13.95
C PRO A 220 20.29 7.18 15.23
N PHE A 221 20.96 6.03 15.21
CA PHE A 221 21.57 5.40 16.39
C PHE A 221 23.08 5.67 16.43
N SER A 222 23.60 6.02 17.61
CA SER A 222 24.98 6.49 17.82
C SER A 222 25.89 5.45 18.47
N SER A 223 25.31 4.40 19.06
CA SER A 223 26.07 3.35 19.75
C SER A 223 25.54 1.95 19.43
N MET A 224 26.34 0.93 19.77
CA MET A 224 25.92 -0.46 19.65
C MET A 224 24.74 -0.77 20.57
N GLU A 225 24.73 -0.20 21.77
CA GLU A 225 23.66 -0.38 22.75
C GLU A 225 22.32 0.15 22.21
N GLU A 226 22.32 1.33 21.58
CA GLU A 226 21.11 1.90 20.96
C GLU A 226 20.59 1.03 19.80
N LEU A 227 21.50 0.42 19.02
CA LEU A 227 21.14 -0.52 17.95
C LEU A 227 20.54 -1.82 18.51
N LEU A 228 21.15 -2.40 19.54
CA LEU A 228 20.67 -3.63 20.18
C LEU A 228 19.34 -3.42 20.91
N GLN A 229 19.13 -2.22 21.48
CA GLN A 229 17.86 -1.85 22.11
C GLN A 229 16.68 -1.92 21.13
N GLN A 230 16.91 -1.77 19.82
CA GLN A 230 15.85 -1.89 18.82
C GLN A 230 15.29 -3.31 18.68
N PHE A 231 15.93 -4.32 19.26
CA PHE A 231 15.43 -5.71 19.29
C PHE A 231 14.69 -6.07 20.58
N GLU A 232 14.73 -5.24 21.63
CA GLU A 232 14.17 -5.58 22.95
C GLU A 232 12.64 -5.68 22.95
N ASP A 233 11.98 -4.92 22.08
CA ASP A 233 10.53 -4.93 21.87
C ASP A 233 10.11 -5.93 20.76
N MET A 234 11.04 -6.75 20.26
CA MET A 234 10.74 -7.88 19.38
C MET A 234 10.82 -9.19 20.16
N ASP A 235 9.75 -9.96 20.17
CA ASP A 235 9.64 -11.19 20.97
C ASP A 235 10.65 -12.27 20.55
N SER A 236 10.28 -13.17 19.64
CA SER A 236 11.14 -14.28 19.19
C SER A 236 11.58 -14.13 17.74
N HIS A 237 10.75 -13.50 16.93
CA HIS A 237 10.96 -13.18 15.53
C HIS A 237 10.20 -11.89 15.18
N GLY A 238 10.60 -11.24 14.10
CA GLY A 238 9.93 -10.04 13.62
C GLY A 238 10.84 -9.16 12.79
N THR A 239 10.26 -8.11 12.21
CA THR A 239 10.99 -7.10 11.46
C THR A 239 10.54 -5.71 11.89
N LYS A 240 11.50 -4.81 12.09
CA LYS A 240 11.29 -3.39 12.31
C LYS A 240 12.01 -2.59 11.23
N VAL A 241 11.28 -1.75 10.53
CA VAL A 241 11.80 -0.82 9.52
C VAL A 241 11.62 0.59 10.07
N VAL A 242 12.71 1.34 10.17
CA VAL A 242 12.70 2.75 10.57
C VAL A 242 13.11 3.59 9.37
N ILE A 243 12.21 4.44 8.91
CA ILE A 243 12.42 5.38 7.80
C ILE A 243 12.59 6.77 8.40
N TYR A 244 13.67 7.44 8.02
CA TYR A 244 14.05 8.75 8.56
C TYR A 244 14.57 9.64 7.45
N ASN A 245 14.82 10.90 7.77
CA ASN A 245 14.99 11.95 6.77
C ASN A 245 13.81 11.96 5.78
N LEU A 246 12.59 11.99 6.35
CA LEU A 246 11.33 12.03 5.61
C LEU A 246 11.31 13.21 4.64
N TRP A 247 10.69 13.00 3.47
CA TRP A 247 10.64 14.00 2.42
C TRP A 247 9.71 15.16 2.79
N MET A 248 10.13 16.36 2.39
CA MET A 248 9.39 17.60 2.54
C MET A 248 8.88 18.07 1.18
N ASN A 249 7.78 18.81 1.20
CA ASN A 249 7.28 19.54 0.04
C ASN A 249 8.09 20.83 -0.19
N ASP A 250 7.67 21.62 -1.17
CA ASP A 250 8.35 22.87 -1.54
C ASP A 250 8.24 23.96 -0.47
N ASP A 251 7.27 23.84 0.44
CA ASP A 251 7.09 24.73 1.58
C ASP A 251 7.92 24.29 2.81
N GLY A 252 8.71 23.21 2.69
CA GLY A 252 9.51 22.66 3.78
C GLY A 252 8.72 21.85 4.80
N LEU A 253 7.47 21.53 4.50
CA LEU A 253 6.59 20.71 5.36
C LEU A 253 6.65 19.26 4.95
N LEU A 254 6.52 18.34 5.90
CA LEU A 254 6.40 16.91 5.61
C LEU A 254 5.11 16.62 4.85
N GLU A 255 5.16 15.65 3.93
CA GLU A 255 3.95 15.20 3.23
C GLU A 255 2.97 14.49 4.17
N LEU A 256 3.52 13.79 5.17
CA LEU A 256 2.76 13.16 6.25
C LEU A 256 2.60 14.14 7.41
N ASP A 257 1.38 14.26 7.91
CA ASP A 257 1.07 15.00 9.13
C ASP A 257 1.01 14.04 10.32
N PHE A 258 1.68 14.44 11.40
CA PHE A 258 1.73 13.71 12.67
C PHE A 258 1.23 14.58 13.84
N ASP A 259 0.86 15.84 13.58
CA ASP A 259 0.57 16.82 14.61
C ASP A 259 -0.93 17.15 14.73
N ASP A 260 -1.68 17.01 13.63
CA ASP A 260 -3.11 17.34 13.56
C ASP A 260 -4.00 16.33 14.30
N ASP A 261 -3.61 15.05 14.31
CA ASP A 261 -4.27 13.96 15.04
C ASP A 261 -3.19 13.05 15.63
N ASP A 262 -3.22 12.81 16.95
CA ASP A 262 -2.22 12.01 17.66
C ASP A 262 -2.41 10.49 17.47
N GLU A 263 -3.56 10.08 16.92
CA GLU A 263 -3.91 8.68 16.65
C GLU A 263 -3.97 8.35 15.15
N ASP A 264 -3.68 9.31 14.25
CA ASP A 264 -3.69 9.11 12.80
C ASP A 264 -2.44 9.69 12.10
N ILE A 265 -2.10 9.14 10.94
CA ILE A 265 -1.07 9.67 10.05
C ILE A 265 -1.78 10.23 8.82
N LEU A 266 -2.00 11.54 8.80
CA LEU A 266 -2.75 12.20 7.75
C LEU A 266 -1.85 12.58 6.57
N LEU A 267 -2.45 12.74 5.38
CA LEU A 267 -1.79 13.42 4.27
C LEU A 267 -2.09 14.92 4.39
N ARG A 268 -1.04 15.75 4.35
CA ARG A 268 -1.24 17.20 4.24
C ARG A 268 -1.86 17.50 2.88
N ASP A 269 -3.08 18.02 2.88
CA ASP A 269 -3.86 18.28 1.67
C ASP A 269 -3.17 19.37 0.82
N GLN A 270 -2.43 18.96 -0.21
CA GLN A 270 -1.97 19.88 -1.24
C GLN A 270 -3.19 20.27 -2.05
N GLY A 271 -3.72 21.46 -1.73
CA GLY A 271 -4.94 22.02 -2.29
C GLY A 271 -5.15 21.73 -3.78
N GLN A 272 -6.38 21.33 -4.09
CA GLN A 272 -6.93 21.12 -5.43
C GLN A 272 -6.26 21.95 -6.53
N ASN A 273 -5.41 21.30 -7.34
CA ASN A 273 -5.06 21.75 -8.69
C ASN A 273 -4.47 20.60 -9.51
N SER A 274 -5.26 19.56 -9.76
CA SER A 274 -5.01 18.64 -10.88
C SER A 274 -5.87 19.08 -12.07
N GLY A 275 -5.23 19.86 -12.95
CA GLY A 275 -5.78 20.32 -14.20
C GLY A 275 -6.26 19.19 -15.10
N ALA A 276 -7.33 19.47 -15.83
CA ALA A 276 -8.03 18.56 -16.73
C ALA A 276 -7.10 17.88 -17.74
N SER A 277 -7.10 16.53 -17.77
CA SER A 277 -6.53 15.78 -18.89
C SER A 277 -7.32 16.10 -20.17
N THR A 278 -6.68 16.68 -21.17
CA THR A 278 -7.32 17.09 -22.42
C THR A 278 -7.81 15.87 -23.22
N LYS A 279 -9.03 15.96 -23.78
CA LYS A 279 -9.73 14.91 -24.55
C LYS A 279 -8.88 14.27 -25.67
N ILE A 280 -7.87 14.98 -26.16
CA ILE A 280 -7.00 14.57 -27.28
C ILE A 280 -6.02 13.45 -26.89
N GLN A 281 -5.58 13.38 -25.62
CA GLN A 281 -4.73 12.27 -25.14
C GLN A 281 -5.51 10.95 -25.02
N LYS A 282 -6.85 10.99 -24.91
CA LYS A 282 -7.70 9.79 -24.83
C LYS A 282 -7.98 9.17 -26.21
N GLU A 283 -7.89 9.94 -27.29
CA GLU A 283 -8.16 9.45 -28.65
C GLU A 283 -6.96 8.79 -29.33
N ILE A 284 -5.73 9.21 -29.03
CA ILE A 284 -4.52 8.65 -29.68
C ILE A 284 -4.14 7.27 -29.11
N ILE A 285 -4.62 6.93 -27.90
CA ILE A 285 -4.33 5.65 -27.22
C ILE A 285 -5.34 4.54 -27.64
N GLN A 286 -6.41 4.87 -28.36
CA GLN A 286 -7.42 3.89 -28.80
C GLN A 286 -7.09 3.15 -30.10
N GLN A 287 -5.95 3.42 -30.75
CA GLN A 287 -5.65 2.83 -32.07
C GLN A 287 -4.53 1.78 -32.13
N HIS A 288 -4.12 1.17 -31.02
CA HIS A 288 -3.32 -0.06 -31.12
C HIS A 288 -3.68 -1.05 -30.01
N ILE A 289 -4.31 -2.16 -30.42
CA ILE A 289 -3.93 -3.55 -30.11
C ILE A 289 -5.07 -4.42 -30.66
N SER A 290 -4.93 -4.83 -31.92
CA SER A 290 -5.61 -6.02 -32.44
C SER A 290 -4.60 -7.15 -32.53
N HIS A 291 -5.02 -8.32 -32.05
CA HIS A 291 -4.40 -9.65 -32.15
C HIS A 291 -3.42 -10.07 -31.05
N ARG A 292 -3.94 -10.78 -30.06
CA ARG A 292 -3.79 -12.24 -29.90
C ARG A 292 -4.37 -12.65 -28.55
N LEU A 293 -5.26 -13.65 -28.55
CA LEU A 293 -5.16 -14.89 -27.76
C LEU A 293 -6.51 -15.64 -27.82
N ARG A 294 -6.49 -16.75 -28.56
CA ARG A 294 -7.32 -17.92 -28.29
C ARG A 294 -6.69 -18.63 -27.10
N PHE A 295 -7.41 -18.71 -25.98
CA PHE A 295 -7.63 -19.89 -25.14
C PHE A 295 -8.60 -19.46 -24.03
N SER A 296 -9.79 -20.04 -24.03
CA SER A 296 -10.89 -19.73 -23.10
C SER A 296 -10.65 -20.45 -21.78
N LEU A 297 -9.89 -19.85 -20.88
CA LEU A 297 -10.11 -20.05 -19.44
C LEU A 297 -11.22 -19.06 -19.04
N ARG A 298 -12.43 -19.59 -18.80
CA ARG A 298 -13.52 -18.76 -18.28
C ARG A 298 -13.18 -18.39 -16.84
N VAL A 299 -12.61 -17.20 -16.64
CA VAL A 299 -12.49 -16.63 -15.30
C VAL A 299 -13.86 -16.05 -14.94
N SER A 300 -14.47 -16.61 -13.89
CA SER A 300 -15.67 -16.05 -13.27
C SER A 300 -15.23 -15.17 -12.09
N VAL A 301 -15.73 -13.94 -12.05
CA VAL A 301 -15.44 -13.00 -10.95
C VAL A 301 -16.76 -12.57 -10.35
N LYS A 302 -16.85 -12.71 -9.02
CA LYS A 302 -17.98 -12.22 -8.24
C LYS A 302 -17.82 -10.71 -8.05
N VAL A 303 -18.89 -9.97 -8.32
CA VAL A 303 -18.99 -8.54 -8.04
C VAL A 303 -20.13 -8.36 -7.06
N ASP A 304 -19.81 -7.95 -5.84
CA ASP A 304 -20.82 -7.58 -4.86
C ASP A 304 -21.17 -6.11 -5.06
N ILE A 305 -22.45 -5.78 -5.19
CA ILE A 305 -22.92 -4.42 -5.51
C ILE A 305 -24.10 -4.04 -4.60
N GLY A 306 -24.09 -2.79 -4.14
CA GLY A 306 -25.06 -2.30 -3.17
C GLY A 306 -25.11 -0.79 -3.02
N PHE A 307 -25.93 -0.34 -2.08
CA PHE A 307 -25.90 1.01 -1.53
C PHE A 307 -25.34 0.97 -0.12
N ALA A 308 -24.57 1.99 0.27
CA ALA A 308 -24.27 2.21 1.68
C ALA A 308 -25.56 2.51 2.46
N LYS A 309 -25.59 2.16 3.75
CA LYS A 309 -26.77 2.35 4.60
C LYS A 309 -27.22 3.81 4.66
N GLU A 310 -26.26 4.73 4.65
CA GLU A 310 -26.48 6.19 4.71
C GLU A 310 -26.50 6.84 3.31
N ALA A 311 -26.61 6.05 2.24
CA ALA A 311 -26.84 6.58 0.90
C ALA A 311 -28.21 7.30 0.82
N PRO A 312 -28.31 8.42 0.08
CA PRO A 312 -27.28 9.03 -0.76
C PRO A 312 -26.40 10.08 -0.06
N VAL A 313 -26.54 10.28 1.26
CA VAL A 313 -25.96 11.42 2.01
C VAL A 313 -24.43 11.38 2.04
N LEU A 314 -23.82 10.20 2.13
CA LEU A 314 -22.36 10.04 2.26
C LEU A 314 -21.53 10.57 1.07
N GLY A 315 -22.12 10.72 -0.12
CA GLY A 315 -21.39 11.16 -1.32
C GLY A 315 -20.31 10.19 -1.85
N ILE A 316 -20.06 9.07 -1.17
CA ILE A 316 -19.15 8.01 -1.61
C ILE A 316 -19.85 7.04 -2.57
N PHE A 317 -19.16 6.61 -3.62
CA PHE A 317 -19.65 5.66 -4.63
C PHE A 317 -18.52 5.21 -5.54
N GLY A 318 -18.69 4.12 -6.28
CA GLY A 318 -17.69 3.54 -7.15
C GLY A 318 -17.37 2.09 -6.79
N ILE A 319 -16.43 1.50 -7.52
CA ILE A 319 -16.06 0.10 -7.32
C ILE A 319 -14.70 0.03 -6.62
N ASN A 320 -14.64 -0.69 -5.50
CA ASN A 320 -13.40 -1.08 -4.85
C ASN A 320 -12.87 -2.34 -5.53
N VAL A 321 -11.76 -2.21 -6.24
CA VAL A 321 -11.14 -3.32 -6.97
C VAL A 321 -9.93 -3.82 -6.20
N TYR A 322 -10.00 -5.08 -5.79
CA TYR A 322 -8.93 -5.80 -5.10
C TYR A 322 -8.14 -6.67 -6.08
N HIS A 323 -6.92 -7.02 -5.72
CA HIS A 323 -6.11 -8.04 -6.38
C HIS A 323 -5.29 -8.75 -5.30
N LYS A 324 -5.49 -10.06 -5.14
CA LYS A 324 -4.86 -10.90 -4.10
C LYS A 324 -5.06 -10.29 -2.71
N ASN A 325 -6.32 -10.00 -2.39
CA ASN A 325 -6.73 -9.33 -1.15
C ASN A 325 -6.17 -7.90 -0.91
N ARG A 326 -5.43 -7.32 -1.86
CA ARG A 326 -4.93 -5.94 -1.80
C ARG A 326 -5.83 -4.98 -2.56
N LEU A 327 -6.31 -3.92 -1.93
CA LEU A 327 -7.09 -2.86 -2.59
C LEU A 327 -6.22 -2.08 -3.59
N ILE A 328 -6.50 -2.19 -4.89
CA ILE A 328 -5.73 -1.49 -5.94
C ILE A 328 -6.41 -0.18 -6.33
N MET A 329 -7.72 -0.21 -6.59
CA MET A 329 -8.48 0.96 -7.00
C MET A 329 -9.65 1.21 -6.02
N PRO A 330 -9.50 2.13 -5.05
CA PRO A 330 -10.60 2.54 -4.19
C PRO A 330 -11.60 3.40 -4.95
N PHE A 331 -12.90 3.15 -4.74
CA PHE A 331 -14.01 3.96 -5.25
C PHE A 331 -13.90 4.32 -6.75
N TRP A 332 -13.43 3.38 -7.57
CA TRP A 332 -13.22 3.61 -8.99
C TRP A 332 -14.51 4.09 -9.65
N LYS A 333 -14.49 5.34 -10.12
CA LYS A 333 -15.61 5.99 -10.82
C LYS A 333 -15.69 5.49 -12.25
N VAL A 334 -16.13 4.24 -12.41
CA VAL A 334 -16.26 3.59 -13.71
C VAL A 334 -17.26 4.35 -14.61
N LEU A 335 -18.31 4.92 -14.01
CA LEU A 335 -19.23 5.84 -14.69
C LEU A 335 -18.79 7.28 -14.47
N GLN A 336 -18.38 7.96 -15.53
CA GLN A 336 -18.08 9.40 -15.57
C GLN A 336 -19.16 10.15 -16.36
N GLU A 337 -20.42 9.99 -15.97
CA GLU A 337 -21.54 10.71 -16.59
C GLU A 337 -21.96 11.89 -15.72
N ALA A 338 -22.37 13.01 -16.34
CA ALA A 338 -22.95 14.15 -15.63
C ALA A 338 -24.37 13.86 -15.05
N SER A 339 -24.88 12.65 -15.26
CA SER A 339 -26.21 12.24 -14.82
C SER A 339 -26.23 11.78 -13.36
N SER A 340 -27.42 11.63 -12.78
CA SER A 340 -27.59 11.00 -11.47
C SER A 340 -27.45 9.47 -11.51
N ARG A 341 -27.21 8.88 -12.68
CA ARG A 341 -27.18 7.42 -12.85
C ARG A 341 -25.93 6.83 -12.24
N GLY A 342 -26.10 5.82 -11.39
CA GLY A 342 -25.00 5.14 -10.70
C GLY A 342 -24.40 5.90 -9.52
N ARG A 343 -24.98 7.05 -9.11
CA ARG A 343 -24.59 7.73 -7.86
C ARG A 343 -24.80 6.80 -6.68
N SER A 344 -24.05 6.93 -5.60
CA SER A 344 -24.23 6.14 -4.37
C SER A 344 -24.09 4.60 -4.51
N VAL A 345 -23.90 4.06 -5.71
CA VAL A 345 -23.62 2.63 -5.93
C VAL A 345 -22.21 2.34 -5.48
N ILE A 346 -22.06 1.38 -4.59
CA ILE A 346 -20.76 0.83 -4.18
C ILE A 346 -20.68 -0.61 -4.68
N GLY A 347 -19.53 -1.00 -5.20
CA GLY A 347 -19.26 -2.40 -5.48
C GLY A 347 -17.88 -2.82 -5.02
N VAL A 348 -17.71 -4.12 -4.85
CA VAL A 348 -16.45 -4.75 -4.47
C VAL A 348 -16.22 -5.92 -5.41
N LEU A 349 -15.01 -6.04 -5.93
CA LEU A 349 -14.59 -7.20 -6.70
C LEU A 349 -13.10 -7.47 -6.53
N GLU A 350 -12.71 -8.73 -6.65
CA GLU A 350 -11.31 -9.14 -6.68
C GLU A 350 -10.93 -9.58 -8.11
N ALA A 351 -9.94 -8.90 -8.70
CA ALA A 351 -9.57 -8.97 -10.11
C ALA A 351 -8.23 -9.67 -10.33
N ASN A 352 -8.06 -10.89 -9.80
CA ASN A 352 -6.80 -11.67 -9.87
C ASN A 352 -6.35 -12.10 -11.29
N PHE A 353 -7.10 -11.71 -12.31
CA PHE A 353 -6.85 -12.04 -13.72
C PHE A 353 -6.29 -10.85 -14.52
N ILE A 354 -6.08 -9.70 -13.88
CA ILE A 354 -5.40 -8.53 -14.43
C ILE A 354 -4.25 -8.15 -13.50
N GLU A 355 -3.12 -7.80 -14.09
CA GLU A 355 -1.92 -7.44 -13.33
C GLU A 355 -1.99 -5.96 -12.91
N PRO A 356 -1.68 -5.65 -11.63
CA PRO A 356 -1.50 -4.27 -11.19
C PRO A 356 -0.35 -3.59 -11.94
N ALA A 357 -0.42 -2.27 -12.06
CA ALA A 357 0.72 -1.46 -12.45
C ALA A 357 1.83 -1.54 -11.39
N HIS A 358 3.04 -1.09 -11.75
CA HIS A 358 4.23 -1.18 -10.89
C HIS A 358 4.04 -0.61 -9.47
N ASP A 359 3.22 0.43 -9.31
CA ASP A 359 2.93 1.08 -8.03
C ASP A 359 1.74 0.47 -7.26
N LYS A 360 1.10 -0.55 -7.84
CA LYS A 360 -0.12 -1.21 -7.33
C LYS A 360 -1.27 -0.23 -7.04
N GLN A 361 -1.34 0.92 -7.72
CA GLN A 361 -2.41 1.94 -7.59
C GLN A 361 -3.34 2.01 -8.80
N ASP A 362 -3.04 1.25 -9.86
CA ASP A 362 -3.89 1.06 -11.04
C ASP A 362 -3.61 -0.35 -11.59
N PHE A 363 -4.31 -0.75 -12.63
CA PHE A 363 -4.00 -1.96 -13.40
C PHE A 363 -3.34 -1.61 -14.73
N GLU A 364 -2.59 -2.57 -15.27
CA GLU A 364 -2.08 -2.45 -16.63
C GLU A 364 -3.23 -2.25 -17.62
N ARG A 365 -3.09 -1.27 -18.52
CA ARG A 365 -4.10 -0.97 -19.55
C ARG A 365 -4.10 -2.03 -20.65
N THR A 366 -4.71 -3.18 -20.33
CA THR A 366 -4.88 -4.32 -21.22
C THR A 366 -6.30 -4.35 -21.82
N PRO A 367 -6.52 -5.07 -22.94
CA PRO A 367 -7.87 -5.33 -23.45
C PRO A 367 -8.80 -6.00 -22.42
N LEU A 368 -8.26 -6.81 -21.50
CA LEU A 368 -9.03 -7.42 -20.41
C LEU A 368 -9.51 -6.38 -19.40
N PHE A 369 -8.65 -5.43 -19.02
CA PHE A 369 -9.02 -4.31 -18.16
C PHE A 369 -10.17 -3.48 -18.77
N ILE A 370 -10.08 -3.16 -20.07
CA ILE A 370 -11.13 -2.38 -20.78
C ILE A 370 -12.47 -3.15 -20.83
N ARG A 371 -12.43 -4.48 -21.01
CA ARG A 371 -13.63 -5.33 -20.95
C ARG A 371 -14.24 -5.36 -19.55
N LEU A 372 -13.41 -5.43 -18.50
CA LEU A 372 -13.87 -5.34 -17.12
C LEU A 372 -14.54 -4.00 -16.86
N GLU A 373 -13.91 -2.89 -17.26
CA GLU A 373 -14.47 -1.53 -17.14
C GLU A 373 -15.86 -1.45 -17.80
N THR A 374 -15.98 -1.96 -19.03
CA THR A 374 -17.24 -1.95 -19.78
C THR A 374 -18.31 -2.80 -19.09
N LYS A 375 -17.95 -3.97 -18.55
CA LYS A 375 -18.89 -4.85 -17.84
C LYS A 375 -19.35 -4.22 -16.51
N LEU A 376 -18.46 -3.56 -15.79
CA LEU A 376 -18.80 -2.86 -14.55
C LEU A 376 -19.73 -1.68 -14.80
N LYS A 377 -19.50 -0.88 -15.86
CA LYS A 377 -20.45 0.17 -16.27
C LYS A 377 -21.85 -0.40 -16.44
N GLN A 378 -21.97 -1.53 -17.15
CA GLN A 378 -23.26 -2.20 -17.36
C GLN A 378 -23.89 -2.67 -16.05
N ILE A 379 -23.13 -3.35 -15.19
CA ILE A 379 -23.61 -3.85 -13.88
C ILE A 379 -24.12 -2.69 -13.01
N ILE A 380 -23.36 -1.59 -12.91
CA ILE A 380 -23.76 -0.42 -12.12
C ILE A 380 -25.04 0.20 -12.67
N VAL A 381 -25.13 0.36 -14.00
CA VAL A 381 -26.31 0.94 -14.64
C VAL A 381 -27.55 0.08 -14.44
N ASP A 382 -27.43 -1.24 -14.55
CA ASP A 382 -28.55 -2.17 -14.41
C ASP A 382 -29.03 -2.23 -12.96
N TYR A 383 -28.10 -2.36 -12.00
CA TYR A 383 -28.42 -2.31 -10.58
C TYR A 383 -29.11 -0.98 -10.20
N TRP A 384 -28.56 0.15 -10.67
CA TRP A 384 -29.14 1.46 -10.40
C TRP A 384 -30.57 1.59 -10.96
N LYS A 385 -30.80 1.20 -12.21
CA LYS A 385 -32.14 1.27 -12.83
C LYS A 385 -33.17 0.48 -12.03
N GLU A 386 -32.77 -0.68 -11.50
CA GLU A 386 -33.66 -1.54 -10.74
C GLU A 386 -33.88 -1.03 -9.31
N LYS A 387 -32.84 -0.56 -8.61
CA LYS A 387 -32.86 -0.35 -7.16
C LYS A 387 -32.84 1.11 -6.71
N CYS A 388 -32.69 2.10 -7.59
CA CYS A 388 -32.52 3.50 -7.20
C CYS A 388 -33.67 4.08 -6.33
N HIS A 389 -34.87 3.53 -6.41
CA HIS A 389 -36.00 3.92 -5.55
C HIS A 389 -35.79 3.64 -4.07
N LEU A 390 -34.95 2.68 -3.72
CA LEU A 390 -34.65 2.32 -2.33
C LEU A 390 -33.91 3.45 -1.58
N ILE A 391 -33.26 4.34 -2.31
CA ILE A 391 -32.51 5.48 -1.77
C ILE A 391 -33.11 6.83 -2.24
N GLY A 392 -34.40 6.84 -2.59
CA GLY A 392 -35.17 8.05 -2.85
C GLY A 392 -35.10 8.60 -4.28
N TYR A 393 -34.37 7.96 -5.21
CA TYR A 393 -34.37 8.38 -6.61
C TYR A 393 -35.61 7.86 -7.35
N GLN A 394 -36.12 8.65 -8.29
CA GLN A 394 -37.27 8.22 -9.08
C GLN A 394 -36.86 7.15 -10.12
N PRO A 395 -37.55 6.00 -10.17
CA PRO A 395 -37.33 4.99 -11.21
C PRO A 395 -37.48 5.53 -12.62
N ILE A 396 -36.66 5.01 -13.52
CA ILE A 396 -36.76 5.25 -14.97
C ILE A 396 -37.85 4.36 -15.57
N ASP A 397 -38.01 3.13 -15.08
CA ASP A 397 -39.05 2.21 -15.53
C ASP A 397 -40.45 2.76 -15.17
N PRO A 398 -41.34 2.98 -16.17
CA PRO A 398 -42.69 3.50 -15.93
C PRO A 398 -43.56 2.65 -15.00
N LYS A 399 -43.40 1.32 -15.02
CA LYS A 399 -44.16 0.40 -14.16
C LYS A 399 -43.70 0.54 -12.71
N LEU A 400 -42.38 0.49 -12.49
CA LEU A 400 -41.78 0.66 -11.17
C LEU A 400 -42.05 2.05 -10.60
N ARG A 401 -42.02 3.09 -11.46
CA ARG A 401 -42.36 4.47 -11.10
C ARG A 401 -43.80 4.60 -10.62
N SER A 402 -44.73 3.90 -11.24
CA SER A 402 -46.15 3.93 -10.86
C SER A 402 -46.37 3.25 -9.51
N GLN A 403 -45.72 2.10 -9.28
CA GLN A 403 -45.74 1.38 -8.00
C GLN A 403 -45.11 2.21 -6.87
N TYR A 404 -43.92 2.79 -7.11
CA TYR A 404 -43.24 3.66 -6.16
C TYR A 404 -44.08 4.88 -5.77
N LYS A 405 -44.73 5.53 -6.73
CA LYS A 405 -45.65 6.65 -6.47
C LYS A 405 -46.91 6.23 -5.72
N ALA A 406 -47.39 5.01 -5.90
CA ALA A 406 -48.52 4.48 -5.14
C ALA A 406 -48.13 4.21 -3.68
N ALA A 407 -46.97 3.58 -3.45
CA ALA A 407 -46.43 3.33 -2.11
C ALA A 407 -46.21 4.62 -1.30
N LEU A 408 -45.68 5.68 -1.93
CA LEU A 408 -45.53 7.00 -1.31
C LEU A 408 -46.85 7.69 -0.94
N LYS A 409 -47.96 7.31 -1.60
CA LYS A 409 -49.29 7.85 -1.30
C LYS A 409 -49.98 7.10 -0.16
N ASP A 410 -49.73 5.80 -0.04
CA ASP A 410 -50.28 4.95 1.04
C ASP A 410 -49.60 5.20 2.39
N SER A 411 -48.36 5.67 2.41
CA SER A 411 -47.58 5.94 3.64
C SER A 411 -47.94 7.25 4.37
N GLY A 412 -49.06 7.91 4.04
CA GLY A 412 -49.72 8.98 4.80
C GLY A 412 -48.85 9.93 5.66
N GLY A 413 -48.26 10.97 5.05
CA GLY A 413 -47.61 12.10 5.76
C GLY A 413 -47.15 13.19 4.77
N PRO A 414 -47.10 14.48 5.15
CA PRO A 414 -47.11 15.60 4.21
C PRO A 414 -45.89 15.59 3.28
N SER A 415 -46.13 16.04 2.05
CA SER A 415 -45.12 16.14 0.99
C SER A 415 -43.91 16.95 1.44
N VAL A 416 -42.84 16.27 1.86
CA VAL A 416 -41.51 16.90 1.94
C VAL A 416 -41.06 17.11 0.50
N LYS A 417 -41.27 18.34 0.01
CA LYS A 417 -40.58 18.82 -1.18
C LYS A 417 -39.09 18.85 -0.83
N ILE A 418 -38.36 17.79 -1.15
CA ILE A 418 -36.90 17.88 -1.24
C ILE A 418 -36.62 18.77 -2.45
N ARG A 419 -36.48 20.06 -2.18
CA ARG A 419 -35.98 21.03 -3.15
C ARG A 419 -34.54 20.62 -3.44
N HIS A 420 -34.30 20.10 -4.64
CA HIS A 420 -32.94 20.02 -5.17
C HIS A 420 -32.47 21.46 -5.43
N GLU A 421 -31.98 22.14 -4.39
CA GLU A 421 -31.09 23.27 -4.59
C GLU A 421 -29.74 22.71 -5.02
N ALA A 422 -29.35 23.03 -6.25
CA ALA A 422 -27.98 22.88 -6.68
C ALA A 422 -27.13 23.79 -5.77
N SER A 423 -26.41 23.20 -4.82
CA SER A 423 -25.45 23.93 -4.00
C SER A 423 -24.26 24.32 -4.85
N THR A 424 -24.32 25.54 -5.40
CA THR A 424 -23.14 26.35 -5.66
C THR A 424 -22.48 26.65 -4.30
N ALA A 425 -21.43 25.91 -3.95
CA ALA A 425 -20.67 26.18 -2.74
C ALA A 425 -19.83 27.46 -2.94
N GLN A 426 -20.33 28.59 -2.41
CA GLN A 426 -19.50 29.74 -2.08
C GLN A 426 -18.77 29.46 -0.76
N LYS A 427 -17.47 29.74 -0.77
CA LYS A 427 -16.58 29.76 0.40
C LYS A 427 -17.16 30.63 1.52
N THR A 428 -17.31 30.07 2.71
CA THR A 428 -17.00 30.76 3.99
C THR A 428 -16.66 29.71 5.04
N GLY A 429 -15.57 29.94 5.77
CA GLY A 429 -15.09 29.06 6.83
C GLY A 429 -15.93 29.15 8.10
N GLY A 430 -15.94 28.05 8.86
CA GLY A 430 -16.62 27.97 10.14
C GLY A 430 -16.62 26.54 10.68
N HIS A 431 -15.73 26.31 11.64
CA HIS A 431 -15.64 25.18 12.56
C HIS A 431 -17.01 24.79 13.15
N LEU A 432 -17.31 23.48 13.28
CA LEU A 432 -18.26 22.84 14.23
C LEU A 432 -18.23 21.31 13.95
N SER A 433 -17.36 20.53 14.61
CA SER A 433 -17.60 19.75 15.85
C SER A 433 -18.79 18.79 15.85
N ASN A 434 -18.47 17.51 16.02
CA ASN A 434 -19.31 16.35 16.40
C ASN A 434 -20.65 16.68 17.06
N LEU A 435 -21.73 16.06 16.56
CA LEU A 435 -22.91 15.68 17.33
C LEU A 435 -23.69 14.60 16.56
N LEU A 436 -23.54 13.34 16.99
CA LEU A 436 -24.49 12.26 16.72
C LEU A 436 -25.84 12.60 17.37
N PRO A 437 -26.97 12.31 16.71
CA PRO A 437 -28.21 12.01 17.42
C PRO A 437 -28.33 10.48 17.58
N GLN A 438 -28.23 10.03 18.84
CA GLN A 438 -28.80 8.77 19.27
C GLN A 438 -30.32 8.78 19.05
N THR A 439 -30.84 7.59 18.75
CA THR A 439 -32.23 7.07 18.82
C THR A 439 -32.74 6.64 17.45
N TYR A 440 -32.79 5.33 17.19
CA TYR A 440 -33.94 4.64 16.57
C TYR A 440 -33.78 3.12 16.82
N ASP A 441 -34.81 2.55 17.45
CA ASP A 441 -34.90 1.18 17.95
C ASP A 441 -34.81 0.09 16.87
N ASP A 442 -34.17 -1.02 17.24
CA ASP A 442 -34.23 -2.31 16.56
C ASP A 442 -35.64 -2.92 16.74
N GLU A 443 -36.46 -2.97 15.69
CA GLU A 443 -37.42 -4.06 15.45
C GLU A 443 -38.11 -3.91 14.09
N ALA A 444 -37.74 -4.76 13.12
CA ALA A 444 -38.64 -5.29 12.08
C ALA A 444 -37.89 -6.29 11.18
N ALA A 445 -37.62 -7.48 11.73
CA ALA A 445 -37.29 -8.65 10.93
C ALA A 445 -38.57 -9.13 10.20
N PHE A 446 -38.77 -8.70 8.95
CA PHE A 446 -39.84 -9.27 8.12
C PHE A 446 -39.39 -10.60 7.50
N ARG A 447 -39.77 -11.69 8.17
CA ARG A 447 -39.75 -13.06 7.65
C ARG A 447 -40.65 -13.14 6.41
N LEU A 448 -40.09 -13.50 5.25
CA LEU A 448 -40.87 -13.91 4.08
C LEU A 448 -40.92 -15.44 4.01
N THR A 449 -42.06 -15.98 4.45
CA THR A 449 -42.51 -17.35 4.25
C THR A 449 -42.71 -17.64 2.77
N ALA A 450 -42.08 -18.71 2.28
CA ALA A 450 -42.28 -19.23 0.93
C ALA A 450 -43.65 -19.91 0.80
N ASN A 451 -44.52 -19.36 -0.06
CA ASN A 451 -45.75 -20.02 -0.46
C ASN A 451 -45.43 -21.19 -1.41
N ARG A 452 -45.64 -22.41 -0.91
CA ARG A 452 -45.60 -23.67 -1.65
C ARG A 452 -47.00 -23.94 -2.19
N ALA A 453 -47.19 -23.83 -3.50
CA ALA A 453 -48.37 -24.36 -4.17
C ALA A 453 -48.25 -25.89 -4.24
N GLY A 454 -49.15 -26.59 -3.57
CA GLY A 454 -49.28 -28.03 -3.65
C GLY A 454 -50.08 -28.46 -4.87
N SER A 455 -49.53 -29.41 -5.63
CA SER A 455 -50.33 -30.40 -6.35
C SER A 455 -49.82 -31.77 -5.93
N ALA A 456 -50.73 -32.54 -5.31
CA ALA A 456 -50.50 -33.90 -4.89
C ALA A 456 -50.78 -34.84 -6.07
N LEU A 457 -49.90 -35.82 -6.29
CA LEU A 457 -50.22 -37.10 -6.92
C LEU A 457 -49.37 -38.20 -6.24
N HIS A 458 -50.09 -39.19 -5.71
CA HIS A 458 -49.62 -40.38 -5.02
C HIS A 458 -48.77 -41.29 -5.92
N SER A 459 -47.73 -41.93 -5.38
CA SER A 459 -47.76 -43.35 -4.93
C SER A 459 -46.37 -44.01 -4.83
N SER A 460 -46.13 -44.60 -3.65
CA SER A 460 -45.43 -45.86 -3.32
C SER A 460 -44.08 -46.24 -3.94
N GLY A 461 -43.10 -46.50 -3.06
CA GLY A 461 -41.96 -47.40 -3.30
C GLY A 461 -40.99 -47.45 -2.11
N GLN A 462 -40.94 -48.59 -1.40
CA GLN A 462 -40.10 -48.90 -0.24
C GLN A 462 -38.63 -49.22 -0.59
N GLY A 463 -37.75 -49.17 0.44
CA GLY A 463 -36.44 -49.84 0.52
C GLY A 463 -35.25 -48.91 0.20
N SER A 464 -34.06 -49.03 0.74
CA SER A 464 -33.42 -49.80 1.82
C SER A 464 -32.04 -49.15 2.00
N MET A 465 -31.40 -49.35 3.15
CA MET A 465 -29.99 -49.06 3.43
C MET A 465 -29.07 -49.52 2.28
N ASP A 466 -28.02 -48.76 1.98
CA ASP A 466 -26.64 -49.28 2.03
C ASP A 466 -25.55 -48.20 1.92
N SER A 467 -24.47 -48.52 2.60
CA SER A 467 -23.16 -47.89 2.71
C SER A 467 -22.24 -48.16 1.50
N ALA A 468 -21.38 -47.19 1.15
CA ALA A 468 -20.02 -47.29 0.58
C ALA A 468 -19.74 -45.94 -0.11
N GLY A 469 -18.65 -45.22 0.11
CA GLY A 469 -17.26 -45.68 -0.03
C GLY A 469 -16.84 -45.49 -1.49
N LEU A 470 -15.87 -44.58 -1.74
CA LEU A 470 -15.05 -44.29 -2.94
C LEU A 470 -14.75 -42.78 -2.91
N GLU A 471 -13.62 -42.30 -2.39
CA GLU A 471 -12.24 -42.43 -2.90
C GLU A 471 -12.08 -42.09 -4.40
N GLU A 472 -11.58 -40.86 -4.59
CA GLU A 472 -10.38 -40.51 -5.37
C GLU A 472 -10.42 -40.29 -6.90
N ILE A 473 -9.67 -39.24 -7.30
CA ILE A 473 -8.92 -39.03 -8.55
C ILE A 473 -9.64 -38.35 -9.74
N TRP A 474 -9.68 -37.00 -9.75
CA TRP A 474 -8.83 -36.08 -10.56
C TRP A 474 -9.30 -34.62 -10.40
#